data_AF-A0A9N8YK75-F1
#
_entry.id   AF-A0A9N8YK75-F1
#
_cell.length_a   1.000
_cell.length_b   1.000
_cell.length_c   1.000
_cell.angle_alpha   90.00
_cell.angle_beta   90.00
_cell.angle_gamma   90.00
#
_symmetry.space_group_name_H-M   'P 1'
#
loop_
_entity.id
_entity.type
_entity.pdbx_description
1 polymer ?
#
loop_
_entity_poly.entity_id
_entity_poly.type
_entity_poly.pdbx_seq_one_letter_code
_entity_poly.pdbx_strand_id
1 'polypeptide(L)'
;MGVFWLIIPTTYTYYTVKELGEIPFFCPSEYKYPSVTMQRICKVRASNIILMWIRFITIIFIITFVGVEGDNFILRMGFNDDREKKRVVNKVQRRPRQNSKCGNDVGAMLVCLDNRKR
;
A
#
# COMPACT_ATOMS: atom_id res chain seq x y z
N MET A 1 3.37 -7.13 12.91
CA MET A 1 4.77 -6.82 12.57
C MET A 1 5.02 -5.30 12.66
N GLY A 2 4.82 -4.66 13.81
CA GLY A 2 4.91 -3.19 13.91
C GLY A 2 5.79 -2.67 15.06
N VAL A 3 5.89 -3.43 16.14
CA VAL A 3 6.55 -2.96 17.39
C VAL A 3 8.02 -3.38 17.46
N PHE A 4 8.38 -4.50 16.82
CA PHE A 4 9.75 -5.03 16.84
C PHE A 4 10.78 -4.05 16.26
N TRP A 5 10.34 -3.16 15.37
CA TRP A 5 11.19 -2.17 14.73
C TRP A 5 11.50 -0.96 15.62
N LEU A 6 10.70 -0.73 16.67
CA LEU A 6 10.95 0.31 17.68
C LEU A 6 12.05 -0.10 18.67
N ILE A 7 12.32 -1.39 18.81
CA ILE A 7 13.29 -1.90 19.80
C ILE A 7 14.68 -1.34 19.51
N ILE A 8 15.13 -1.32 18.25
CA ILE A 8 16.45 -0.82 17.86
C ILE A 8 16.64 0.67 18.23
N PRO A 9 15.79 1.61 17.78
CA PRO A 9 15.92 3.02 18.14
C PRO A 9 15.72 3.27 19.64
N THR A 10 14.82 2.53 20.31
CA THR A 10 14.63 2.66 21.77
C THR A 10 15.85 2.18 22.55
N THR A 11 16.42 1.02 22.23
CA THR A 11 17.62 0.48 22.88
C THR A 11 18.83 1.38 22.60
N TYR A 12 19.00 1.84 21.36
CA TYR A 12 20.05 2.79 20.99
C TYR A 12 19.94 4.11 21.78
N THR A 13 18.73 4.64 21.91
CA THR A 13 18.44 5.83 22.72
C THR A 13 18.79 5.59 24.18
N TYR A 14 18.37 4.45 24.75
CA TYR A 14 18.64 4.11 26.14
C TYR A 14 20.14 4.03 26.46
N TYR A 15 20.93 3.33 25.64
CA TYR A 15 22.38 3.27 25.82
C TYR A 15 23.04 4.64 25.64
N THR A 16 22.55 5.44 24.68
CA THR A 16 23.11 6.78 24.45
C THR A 16 22.82 7.72 25.62
N VAL A 17 21.61 7.67 26.21
CA VAL A 17 21.29 8.42 27.44
C VAL A 17 22.19 7.99 28.59
N LYS A 18 22.40 6.68 28.77
CA LYS A 18 23.21 6.15 29.86
C LYS A 18 24.69 6.52 29.73
N GLU A 19 25.21 6.59 28.51
CA GLU A 19 26.58 7.06 28.25
C GLU A 19 26.76 8.56 28.46
N LEU A 20 25.72 9.37 28.22
CA LEU A 20 25.79 10.83 28.37
C LEU A 20 25.64 11.30 29.83
N GLY A 21 25.14 10.45 30.74
CA GLY A 21 25.02 10.81 32.16
C GLY A 21 24.15 12.05 32.38
N GLU A 22 24.67 13.04 33.11
CA GLU A 22 23.98 14.31 33.43
C GLU A 22 23.85 15.28 32.25
N ILE A 23 24.41 14.95 31.08
CA ILE A 23 24.40 15.84 29.93
C ILE A 23 23.02 15.80 29.26
N PRO A 24 22.36 16.95 29.04
CA PRO A 24 21.02 16.96 28.47
C PRO A 24 21.04 16.45 27.03
N PHE A 25 19.99 15.70 26.65
CA PHE A 25 19.87 15.01 25.37
C PHE A 25 20.03 15.92 24.13
N PHE A 26 19.65 17.19 24.26
CA PHE A 26 19.72 18.20 23.20
C PHE A 26 20.99 19.06 23.24
N CYS A 27 21.95 18.73 24.10
CA CYS A 27 23.23 19.43 24.23
C CYS A 27 23.09 20.96 24.23
N PRO A 28 22.32 21.55 25.17
CA PRO A 28 22.12 22.99 25.22
C PRO A 28 23.46 23.70 25.41
N SER A 29 23.60 24.86 24.77
CA SER A 29 24.82 25.67 24.83
C SER A 29 25.09 26.24 26.22
N GLU A 30 24.08 26.35 27.08
CA GLU A 30 24.18 26.87 28.45
C GLU A 30 24.69 25.86 29.48
N TYR A 31 24.76 24.57 29.13
CA TYR A 31 25.29 23.56 30.05
C TYR A 31 26.81 23.69 30.19
N LYS A 32 27.32 23.56 31.42
CA LYS A 32 28.74 23.72 31.73
C LYS A 32 29.50 22.43 31.39
N TYR A 33 29.89 22.28 30.12
CA TYR A 33 30.64 21.12 29.66
C TYR A 33 32.05 21.10 30.26
N PRO A 34 32.56 19.93 30.68
CA PRO A 34 33.92 19.81 31.22
C PRO A 34 35.00 20.06 30.16
N SER A 35 34.69 19.92 28.87
CA SER A 35 35.60 20.24 27.78
C SER A 35 34.86 20.59 26.48
N VAL A 36 35.51 21.39 25.63
CA VAL A 36 35.03 21.73 24.27
C VAL A 36 34.88 20.49 23.38
N THR A 37 35.68 19.46 23.62
CA THR A 37 35.62 18.18 22.90
C THR A 37 34.34 17.42 23.26
N MET A 38 33.95 17.39 24.54
CA MET A 38 32.70 16.76 24.98
C MET A 38 31.47 17.46 24.41
N GLN A 39 31.50 18.79 24.28
CA GLN A 39 30.42 19.53 23.64
C GLN A 39 30.23 19.14 22.16
N ARG A 40 31.33 18.94 21.42
CA ARG A 40 31.27 18.52 20.01
C ARG A 40 30.76 17.08 19.87
N ILE A 41 31.23 16.17 20.71
CA ILE A 41 30.79 14.77 20.74
C ILE A 41 29.28 14.69 21.07
N CYS A 42 28.83 15.48 22.04
CA CYS A 42 27.42 15.58 22.40
C CYS A 42 26.57 15.98 21.18
N LYS A 43 26.94 17.07 20.50
CA LYS A 43 26.21 17.55 19.31
C LYS A 43 26.11 16.49 18.20
N VAL A 44 27.20 15.78 17.91
CA VAL A 44 27.20 14.71 16.89
C VAL A 44 26.27 13.57 17.28
N ARG A 45 26.30 13.14 18.55
CA ARG A 45 25.41 12.08 19.05
C ARG A 45 23.93 12.49 19.02
N ALA A 46 23.63 13.72 19.44
CA ALA A 46 22.27 14.27 19.39
C ALA A 46 21.74 14.34 17.95
N SER A 47 22.56 14.84 17.01
CA SER A 47 22.21 14.85 15.59
C SER A 47 21.99 13.45 15.03
N ASN A 48 22.82 12.47 15.40
CA ASN A 48 22.66 11.09 14.92
C ASN A 48 21.35 10.46 15.40
N ILE A 49 20.96 10.71 16.65
CA ILE A 49 19.67 10.28 17.18
C ILE A 49 18.52 10.94 16.41
N ILE A 50 18.56 12.27 16.26
CA ILE A 50 17.52 13.01 15.52
C ILE A 50 17.37 12.45 14.10
N LEU A 51 18.48 12.18 13.41
CA LEU A 51 18.48 11.59 12.08
C LEU A 51 17.88 10.18 12.04
N MET A 52 18.16 9.32 13.03
CA MET A 52 17.52 8.00 13.11
C MET A 52 16.00 8.12 13.29
N TRP A 53 15.54 8.99 14.19
CA TRP A 53 14.11 9.19 14.44
C TRP A 53 13.38 9.82 13.24
N ILE A 54 13.99 10.82 12.59
CA ILE A 54 13.43 11.42 11.36
C ILE A 54 13.31 10.35 10.27
N ARG A 55 14.36 9.57 10.02
CA ARG A 55 14.29 8.51 9.00
C ARG A 55 13.21 7.48 9.31
N PHE A 56 13.08 7.07 10.56
CA PHE A 56 12.04 6.15 10.99
C PHE A 56 10.63 6.70 10.71
N ILE A 57 10.37 7.95 11.10
CA ILE A 57 9.08 8.62 10.85
C ILE A 57 8.82 8.74 9.34
N THR A 58 9.81 9.11 8.54
CA THR A 58 9.64 9.23 7.07
C THR A 58 9.28 7.89 6.42
N ILE A 59 9.90 6.78 6.84
CA ILE A 59 9.58 5.46 6.28
C ILE A 59 8.18 5.03 6.69
N ILE A 60 7.78 5.23 7.94
CA ILE A 60 6.40 4.97 8.38
C ILE A 60 5.43 5.80 7.54
N PHE A 61 5.70 7.09 7.37
CA PHE A 61 4.83 7.98 6.59
C PHE A 61 4.71 7.52 5.13
N ILE A 62 5.81 7.12 4.50
CA ILE A 62 5.79 6.57 3.14
C ILE A 62 4.97 5.27 3.09
N ILE A 63 5.17 4.34 4.03
CA ILE A 63 4.41 3.08 4.06
C ILE A 63 2.92 3.35 4.25
N THR A 64 2.55 4.24 5.17
CA THR A 64 1.14 4.58 5.40
C THR A 64 0.53 5.32 4.21
N PHE A 65 1.25 6.25 3.62
CA PHE A 65 0.75 7.05 2.50
C PHE A 65 0.63 6.20 1.21
N VAL A 66 1.69 5.48 0.86
CA VAL A 66 1.71 4.58 -0.31
C VAL A 66 0.77 3.38 -0.11
N GLY A 67 0.66 2.84 1.10
CA GLY A 67 -0.30 1.79 1.43
C GLY A 67 -1.74 2.25 1.22
N VAL A 68 -2.07 3.49 1.61
CA VAL A 68 -3.38 4.10 1.41
C VAL A 68 -3.69 4.32 -0.07
N GLU A 69 -2.76 4.80 -0.90
CA GLU A 69 -2.97 4.89 -2.35
C GLU A 69 -3.11 3.50 -3.01
N GLY A 70 -2.35 2.52 -2.52
CA GLY A 70 -2.36 1.14 -3.01
C GLY A 70 -3.70 0.45 -2.83
N ASP A 71 -4.31 0.55 -1.66
CA ASP A 71 -5.64 -0.05 -1.40
C ASP A 71 -6.73 0.57 -2.28
N ASN A 72 -6.70 1.90 -2.46
CA ASN A 72 -7.61 2.59 -3.37
C ASN A 72 -7.43 2.14 -4.82
N PHE A 73 -6.18 1.90 -5.25
CA PHE A 73 -5.90 1.43 -6.61
C PHE A 73 -6.31 -0.03 -6.81
N ILE A 74 -5.97 -0.94 -5.89
CA ILE A 74 -6.34 -2.37 -5.97
C ILE A 74 -7.87 -2.54 -5.94
N LEU A 75 -8.58 -1.79 -5.09
CA LEU A 75 -10.03 -1.81 -5.02
C LEU A 75 -10.67 -1.23 -6.29
N ARG A 76 -10.10 -0.16 -6.86
CA ARG A 76 -10.52 0.40 -8.15
C ARG A 76 -10.26 -0.55 -9.33
N MET A 77 -9.16 -1.31 -9.27
CA MET A 77 -8.82 -2.32 -10.28
C MET A 77 -9.78 -3.51 -10.22
N GLY A 78 -10.07 -4.02 -9.01
CA GLY A 78 -11.07 -5.08 -8.81
C GLY A 78 -12.48 -4.66 -9.24
N PHE A 79 -12.90 -3.43 -8.93
CA PHE A 79 -14.21 -2.91 -9.35
C PHE A 79 -14.32 -2.71 -10.88
N ASN A 80 -13.20 -2.47 -11.56
CA ASN A 80 -13.19 -2.35 -13.02
C ASN A 80 -13.29 -3.71 -13.71
N ASP A 81 -12.61 -4.74 -13.20
CA ASP A 81 -12.71 -6.12 -13.72
C ASP A 81 -14.15 -6.66 -13.61
N ASP A 82 -14.80 -6.48 -12.47
CA ASP A 82 -16.20 -6.89 -12.26
C ASP A 82 -17.17 -6.17 -13.23
N ARG A 83 -16.94 -4.88 -13.50
CA ARG A 83 -17.74 -4.11 -14.46
C ARG A 83 -17.52 -4.60 -15.89
N GLU A 84 -16.29 -4.97 -16.25
CA GLU A 84 -15.98 -5.51 -17.56
C GLU A 84 -16.62 -6.89 -17.76
N LYS A 85 -16.51 -7.77 -16.77
CA LYS A 85 -17.17 -9.08 -16.76
C LYS A 85 -18.68 -8.96 -16.90
N LYS A 86 -19.32 -8.05 -16.17
CA LYS A 86 -20.76 -7.75 -16.32
C LYS A 86 -21.10 -7.23 -17.70
N ARG A 87 -20.26 -6.39 -18.32
CA ARG A 87 -20.47 -5.92 -19.71
C ARG A 87 -20.35 -7.04 -20.73
N VAL A 88 -19.36 -7.92 -20.59
CA VAL A 88 -19.17 -9.07 -21.49
C VAL A 88 -20.34 -10.04 -21.39
N VAL A 89 -20.78 -10.38 -20.18
CA VAL A 89 -21.96 -11.24 -19.96
C VAL A 89 -23.23 -10.59 -20.53
N ASN A 90 -23.47 -9.30 -20.29
CA ASN A 90 -24.61 -8.61 -20.90
C ASN A 90 -24.52 -8.57 -22.44
N LYS A 91 -23.33 -8.40 -23.02
CA LYS A 91 -23.14 -8.48 -24.48
C LYS A 91 -23.37 -9.89 -25.03
N VAL A 92 -22.98 -10.93 -24.30
CA VAL A 92 -23.25 -12.33 -24.65
C VAL A 92 -24.74 -12.64 -24.57
N GLN A 93 -25.42 -12.15 -23.53
CA GLN A 93 -26.87 -12.31 -23.35
C GLN A 93 -27.68 -11.54 -24.40
N ARG A 94 -27.21 -10.33 -24.79
CA ARG A 94 -27.87 -9.49 -25.80
C ARG A 94 -27.48 -9.80 -27.25
N ARG A 95 -26.50 -10.68 -27.49
CA ARG A 95 -26.43 -11.31 -28.81
C ARG A 95 -27.71 -12.13 -28.92
N PRO A 96 -28.61 -11.85 -29.89
CA PRO A 96 -29.69 -12.77 -30.16
C PRO A 96 -29.03 -14.14 -30.33
N ARG A 97 -29.58 -15.20 -29.72
CA ARG A 97 -29.29 -16.55 -30.20
C ARG A 97 -29.52 -16.44 -31.71
N GLN A 98 -28.45 -16.44 -32.50
CA GLN A 98 -28.54 -16.86 -33.88
C GLN A 98 -28.90 -18.33 -33.74
N ASN A 99 -30.20 -18.57 -33.52
CA ASN A 99 -30.81 -19.84 -33.77
C ASN A 99 -30.38 -20.15 -35.19
N SER A 100 -29.64 -21.24 -35.28
CA SER A 100 -29.01 -21.82 -36.45
C SER A 100 -29.60 -21.26 -37.74
N LYS A 101 -28.73 -20.83 -38.67
CA LYS A 101 -29.03 -20.96 -40.10
C LYS A 101 -29.93 -22.18 -40.27
N CYS A 102 -31.19 -22.00 -40.69
CA CYS A 102 -31.83 -23.08 -41.43
C CYS A 102 -30.89 -23.26 -42.61
N GLY A 103 -29.99 -24.24 -42.49
CA GLY A 103 -29.17 -24.68 -43.60
C GLY A 103 -30.12 -25.05 -44.72
N ASN A 104 -29.63 -25.01 -45.95
CA ASN A 104 -30.38 -25.37 -47.15
C ASN A 104 -30.81 -26.86 -47.17
N ASP A 105 -30.80 -27.53 -46.03
CA ASP A 105 -31.18 -28.91 -45.82
C ASP A 105 -32.70 -28.94 -45.61
N VAL A 106 -33.40 -29.50 -46.59
CA VAL A 106 -34.86 -29.55 -46.71
C VAL A 106 -35.56 -30.05 -45.44
N GLY A 107 -34.89 -30.88 -44.64
CA GLY A 107 -35.39 -31.43 -43.38
C GLY A 107 -35.55 -30.41 -42.24
N ALA A 108 -34.68 -29.39 -42.15
CA ALA A 108 -34.78 -28.37 -41.11
C ALA A 108 -35.94 -27.38 -41.35
N MET A 109 -36.33 -27.20 -42.62
CA MET A 109 -37.42 -26.31 -43.01
C MET A 109 -38.81 -26.85 -42.62
N LEU A 110 -39.00 -28.17 -42.63
CA LEU A 110 -40.27 -28.80 -42.25
C LEU A 110 -40.63 -28.55 -40.77
N VAL A 111 -39.63 -28.63 -39.88
CA VAL A 111 -39.83 -28.46 -38.43
C VAL A 111 -40.18 -27.00 -38.07
N CYS A 112 -39.69 -26.04 -38.86
CA CYS A 112 -40.03 -24.62 -38.68
C CYS A 112 -41.42 -24.25 -39.22
N LEU A 113 -41.94 -24.95 -40.22
CA LEU A 113 -43.28 -24.70 -40.78
C LEU A 113 -44.38 -25.31 -39.91
N ASP A 114 -44.14 -26.45 -39.28
CA ASP A 114 -45.11 -27.12 -38.42
C ASP A 114 -45.45 -26.29 -37.15
N ASN A 115 -44.44 -25.65 -36.55
CA ASN A 115 -44.64 -24.77 -35.39
C ASN A 115 -45.34 -23.43 -35.71
N ARG A 116 -45.51 -23.07 -36.98
CA ARG A 116 -46.21 -21.82 -37.36
C ARG A 116 -47.71 -22.03 -37.59
N LYS A 117 -48.18 -23.28 -37.58
CA LYS A 117 -49.56 -23.64 -37.93
C LYS A 117 -50.42 -24.03 -36.72
N ARG A 118 -49.94 -23.81 -35.50
CA ARG A 118 -50.69 -24.04 -34.26
C ARG A 118 -51.02 -22.71 -33.58
#